data_AF-A0A3D5CN74-F1
#
_entry.id   AF-A0A3D5CN74-F1
#
_cell.length_a   1.000
_cell.length_b   1.000
_cell.length_c   1.000
_cell.angle_alpha   90.00
_cell.angle_beta   90.00
_cell.angle_gamma   90.00
#
_symmetry.space_group_name_H-M   'P 1'
#
loop_
_entity.id
_entity.type
_entity.pdbx_description
1 polymer ?
#
loop_
_entity_poly.entity_id
_entity_poly.type
_entity_poly.pdbx_seq_one_letter_code
_entity_poly.pdbx_strand_id
1 'polypeptide(L)'
;MIPESELEKHFPANQDNPSTPGIRIGTIVGGSLSKGLVVKLDAGELPGSMIEQLAVGRYVVVQGLTERRFFCIVTDVALEHTNPSVESNPPEATDIIMAEVYRSTLAYGKANVAPMLVLEHGSEEPKPVKTIPAHFSVVVQANEEDVAKVFGKADSDHFYIGNPIEMDQVPINVNLDRFIERSSGVFGKSGTGKSFITRTLLSGIVKSDKASCLIFDMHNDYGWAIKNEHGREYKGLQQLFDAHQVNVITLDPETSQARGNRHDGALHIPYDAIEPEDIAMLAGVLTLSEVQVNALYFLRRRLGRKWLRKLLSNDENDQSELDEFVQQGDLIKGTLGAIQRKFEIFRRMGFLKTNVSEDIVETLFQKLNSGISIVLEFGIYGDSLPAYMFVANYLTRRIHHRYVATKNKAFGQQGDEPNPLMIVIEEAHKFL
;
A
#
# COMPACT_ATOMS: atom_id res chain seq x y z
N MET A 1 0.33 -49.41 -18.45
CA MET A 1 1.66 -49.15 -17.87
C MET A 1 2.55 -48.80 -19.05
N ILE A 2 2.58 -47.52 -19.40
CA ILE A 2 3.35 -47.01 -20.54
C ILE A 2 4.75 -46.71 -20.00
N PRO A 3 5.84 -47.14 -20.65
CA PRO A 3 7.18 -46.96 -20.12
C PRO A 3 7.49 -45.46 -19.95
N GLU A 4 8.02 -45.09 -18.79
CA GLU A 4 8.38 -43.71 -18.41
C GLU A 4 9.26 -42.97 -19.44
N SER A 5 9.89 -43.68 -20.40
CA SER A 5 10.81 -43.11 -21.38
C SER A 5 10.19 -42.34 -22.56
N GLU A 6 8.87 -42.40 -22.77
CA GLU A 6 8.21 -41.66 -23.87
C GLU A 6 7.63 -40.30 -23.42
N LEU A 7 7.39 -40.11 -22.12
CA LEU A 7 6.92 -38.84 -21.55
C LEU A 7 8.02 -37.77 -21.51
N GLU A 8 9.28 -38.16 -21.26
CA GLU A 8 10.44 -37.26 -21.26
C GLU A 8 10.80 -36.72 -22.66
N LYS A 9 10.40 -37.40 -23.75
CA LYS A 9 10.58 -36.89 -25.11
C LYS A 9 9.58 -35.80 -25.48
N HIS A 10 8.41 -35.78 -24.83
CA HIS A 10 7.36 -34.78 -25.05
C HIS A 10 7.37 -33.64 -24.03
N PHE A 11 7.95 -33.86 -22.85
CA PHE A 11 8.18 -32.86 -21.81
C PHE A 11 9.61 -33.00 -21.27
N PRO A 12 10.63 -32.43 -21.95
CA PRO A 12 11.98 -32.44 -21.42
C PRO A 12 11.99 -31.69 -20.08
N ALA A 13 12.45 -32.37 -19.02
CA ALA A 13 12.78 -31.74 -17.76
C ALA A 13 13.78 -30.60 -18.03
N ASN A 14 13.45 -29.38 -17.54
CA ASN A 14 14.27 -28.16 -17.54
C ASN A 14 15.73 -28.40 -17.91
N GLN A 15 16.02 -28.41 -19.21
CA GLN A 15 17.32 -28.00 -19.67
C GLN A 15 17.27 -26.49 -19.57
N ASP A 16 18.25 -25.89 -18.88
CA ASP A 16 18.52 -24.46 -18.92
C ASP A 16 18.57 -24.02 -20.38
N ASN A 17 17.43 -23.59 -20.91
CA ASN A 17 17.37 -22.93 -22.20
C ASN A 17 18.25 -21.69 -22.01
N PRO A 18 19.29 -21.49 -22.85
CA PRO A 18 20.10 -20.31 -22.75
C PRO A 18 19.17 -19.11 -22.92
N SER A 19 18.93 -18.40 -21.82
CA SER A 19 18.14 -17.17 -21.76
C SER A 19 18.51 -16.34 -22.97
N THR A 20 17.56 -16.04 -23.86
CA THR A 20 17.84 -15.22 -25.05
C THR A 20 18.56 -13.97 -24.56
N PRO A 21 19.85 -13.80 -24.92
CA PRO A 21 20.65 -12.75 -24.30
C PRO A 21 20.00 -11.41 -24.66
N GLY A 22 19.69 -10.63 -23.62
CA GLY A 22 19.13 -9.29 -23.81
C GLY A 22 20.00 -8.47 -24.76
N ILE A 23 19.37 -7.56 -25.50
CA ILE A 23 20.08 -6.72 -26.48
C ILE A 23 21.18 -5.95 -25.74
N ARG A 24 22.42 -6.10 -26.21
CA ARG A 24 23.56 -5.36 -25.65
C ARG A 24 23.39 -3.87 -25.92
N ILE A 25 23.49 -3.08 -24.87
CA ILE A 25 23.26 -1.63 -24.90
C ILE A 25 24.56 -0.85 -24.85
N GLY A 26 25.56 -1.39 -24.16
CA GLY A 26 26.78 -0.65 -23.90
C GLY A 26 27.66 -1.28 -22.84
N THR A 27 28.56 -0.45 -22.31
CA THR A 27 29.66 -0.89 -21.44
C THR A 27 29.86 0.09 -20.29
N ILE A 28 30.16 -0.41 -19.08
CA ILE A 28 30.45 0.45 -17.91
C ILE A 28 31.77 1.19 -18.11
N VAL A 29 31.75 2.51 -17.98
CA VAL A 29 32.95 3.37 -18.08
C VAL A 29 33.29 4.13 -16.80
N GLY A 30 32.41 4.08 -15.79
CA GLY A 30 32.67 4.66 -14.49
C GLY A 30 31.42 4.71 -13.61
N GLY A 31 31.49 5.52 -12.54
CA GLY A 31 30.37 5.75 -11.63
C GLY A 31 30.63 5.27 -10.20
N SER A 32 29.59 5.34 -9.37
CA SER A 32 29.63 4.90 -7.98
C SER A 32 28.26 4.40 -7.55
N LEU A 33 28.19 3.73 -6.39
CA LEU A 33 26.90 3.27 -5.87
C LEU A 33 25.94 4.45 -5.58
N SER A 34 26.46 5.56 -5.08
CA SER A 34 25.65 6.74 -4.70
C SER A 34 25.23 7.61 -5.87
N LYS A 35 26.05 7.71 -6.92
CA LYS A 35 25.77 8.55 -8.10
C LYS A 35 25.16 7.77 -9.26
N GLY A 36 25.13 6.44 -9.16
CA GLY A 36 24.83 5.56 -10.27
C GLY A 36 26.07 5.22 -11.11
N LEU A 37 25.88 4.25 -12.01
CA LEU A 37 26.90 3.76 -12.92
C LEU A 37 26.76 4.47 -14.27
N VAL A 38 27.90 4.72 -14.90
CA VAL A 38 27.96 5.38 -16.21
C VAL A 38 28.18 4.32 -17.28
N VAL A 39 27.26 4.27 -18.23
CA VAL A 39 27.28 3.38 -19.38
C VAL A 39 27.64 4.21 -20.62
N LYS A 40 28.68 3.83 -21.34
CA LYS A 40 28.89 4.27 -22.72
C LYS A 40 28.04 3.39 -23.62
N LEU A 41 27.10 3.99 -24.34
CA LEU A 41 26.18 3.28 -25.23
C LEU A 41 26.92 2.81 -26.49
N ASP A 42 26.57 1.61 -26.95
CA ASP A 42 27.03 1.09 -28.23
C ASP A 42 26.32 1.85 -29.37
N ALA A 43 26.92 1.85 -30.57
CA ALA A 43 26.38 2.61 -31.69
C ALA A 43 25.00 2.09 -32.15
N GLY A 44 24.72 0.79 -32.00
CA GLY A 44 23.54 0.11 -32.53
C GLY A 44 23.71 -0.36 -33.99
N GLU A 45 22.61 -0.72 -34.65
CA GLU A 45 22.62 -1.13 -36.08
C GLU A 45 22.93 0.05 -37.01
N LEU A 46 22.41 1.23 -36.67
CA LEU A 46 22.76 2.52 -37.29
C LEU A 46 23.49 3.38 -36.25
N PRO A 47 24.51 4.19 -36.62
CA PRO A 47 25.24 5.03 -35.68
C PRO A 47 24.31 5.95 -34.86
N GLY A 48 24.21 5.68 -33.56
CA GLY A 48 23.40 6.45 -32.60
C GLY A 48 22.01 5.88 -32.34
N SER A 49 21.58 4.84 -33.07
CA SER A 49 20.24 4.25 -32.92
C SER A 49 19.95 3.70 -31.52
N MET A 50 20.96 3.18 -30.82
CA MET A 50 20.78 2.69 -29.44
C MET A 50 20.36 3.80 -28.47
N ILE A 51 20.76 5.04 -28.73
CA ILE A 51 20.42 6.21 -27.91
C ILE A 51 18.92 6.50 -28.02
N GLU A 52 18.37 6.39 -29.23
CA GLU A 52 16.95 6.63 -29.49
C GLU A 52 16.05 5.50 -28.96
N GLN A 53 16.60 4.28 -28.83
CA GLN A 53 15.86 3.11 -28.35
C GLN A 53 15.85 2.96 -26.82
N LEU A 54 16.74 3.66 -26.11
CA LEU A 54 16.86 3.54 -24.66
C LEU A 54 16.04 4.62 -23.94
N ALA A 55 14.96 4.21 -23.30
CA ALA A 55 14.13 5.09 -22.48
C ALA A 55 14.54 5.08 -21.00
N VAL A 56 14.35 6.23 -20.35
CA VAL A 56 14.48 6.37 -18.88
C VAL A 56 13.39 5.53 -18.19
N GLY A 57 13.75 4.82 -17.13
CA GLY A 57 12.86 3.91 -16.41
C GLY A 57 12.93 2.45 -16.89
N ARG A 58 13.60 2.18 -18.02
CA ARG A 58 13.81 0.82 -18.51
C ARG A 58 14.79 0.04 -17.61
N TYR A 59 14.55 -1.25 -17.41
CA TYR A 59 15.45 -2.11 -16.66
C TYR A 59 16.59 -2.64 -17.53
N VAL A 60 17.78 -2.71 -16.94
CA VAL A 60 19.00 -3.22 -17.58
C VAL A 60 19.76 -4.12 -16.62
N VAL A 61 20.51 -5.07 -17.16
CA VAL A 61 21.36 -5.97 -16.38
C VAL A 61 22.82 -5.70 -16.72
N VAL A 62 23.65 -5.47 -15.69
CA VAL A 62 25.10 -5.39 -15.84
C VAL A 62 25.69 -6.76 -15.50
N GLN A 63 26.45 -7.32 -16.44
CA GLN A 63 27.13 -8.60 -16.27
C GLN A 63 28.51 -8.36 -15.63
N GLY A 64 28.62 -8.68 -14.34
CA GLY A 64 29.87 -8.56 -13.59
C GLY A 64 30.85 -9.68 -13.93
N LEU A 65 32.15 -9.37 -13.80
CA LEU A 65 33.25 -10.32 -14.06
C LEU A 65 33.25 -11.55 -13.14
N THR A 66 32.65 -11.43 -11.95
CA THR A 66 32.54 -12.52 -10.96
C THR A 66 31.21 -13.26 -11.05
N GLU A 67 30.61 -13.30 -12.25
CA GLU A 67 29.31 -13.94 -12.54
C GLU A 67 28.11 -13.35 -11.77
N ARG A 68 28.32 -12.21 -11.10
CA ARG A 68 27.25 -11.43 -10.49
C ARG A 68 26.49 -10.66 -11.54
N ARG A 69 25.16 -10.67 -11.45
CA ARG A 69 24.28 -9.83 -12.29
C ARG A 69 23.75 -8.68 -11.46
N PHE A 70 23.97 -7.46 -11.90
CA PHE A 70 23.41 -6.27 -11.25
C PHE A 70 22.16 -5.84 -12.00
N PHE A 71 21.02 -5.85 -11.33
CA PHE A 71 19.76 -5.36 -11.85
C PHE A 71 19.66 -3.85 -11.60
N CYS A 72 19.58 -3.09 -12.67
CA CYS A 72 19.65 -1.63 -12.67
C CYS A 72 18.46 -1.01 -13.40
N ILE A 73 18.21 0.27 -13.13
CA ILE A 73 17.23 1.08 -13.87
C ILE A 73 17.94 2.24 -14.57
N VAL A 74 17.57 2.54 -15.81
CA VAL A 74 18.06 3.73 -16.53
C VAL A 74 17.46 4.97 -15.89
N THR A 75 18.30 5.87 -15.39
CA THR A 75 17.85 7.11 -14.75
C THR A 75 17.97 8.32 -15.65
N ASP A 76 18.88 8.29 -16.63
CA ASP A 76 19.16 9.42 -17.51
C ASP A 76 19.91 8.95 -18.77
N VAL A 77 19.71 9.66 -19.88
CA VAL A 77 20.36 9.42 -21.18
C VAL A 77 20.83 10.77 -21.74
N ALA A 78 22.10 10.87 -22.09
CA ALA A 78 22.75 12.08 -22.54
C ALA A 78 23.58 11.85 -23.82
N LEU A 79 23.72 12.91 -24.61
CA LEU A 79 24.65 12.97 -25.73
C LEU A 79 25.96 13.58 -25.23
N GLU A 80 27.07 12.88 -25.47
CA GLU A 80 28.40 13.30 -25.09
C GLU A 80 29.31 13.30 -26.31
N HIS A 81 30.47 13.94 -26.18
CA HIS A 81 31.44 14.01 -27.26
C HIS A 81 32.87 14.04 -26.70
N THR A 82 33.84 13.62 -27.51
CA THR A 82 35.26 13.68 -27.15
C THR A 82 35.89 15.03 -27.47
N ASN A 83 35.26 15.82 -28.34
CA ASN A 83 35.74 17.14 -28.75
C ASN A 83 34.64 18.21 -28.62
N PRO A 84 34.81 19.21 -27.73
CA PRO A 84 33.84 20.30 -27.52
C PRO A 84 33.45 21.07 -28.78
N SER A 85 34.29 21.06 -29.82
CA SER A 85 34.00 21.76 -31.07
C SER A 85 32.74 21.24 -31.77
N VAL A 86 32.32 20.00 -31.49
CA VAL A 86 31.11 19.39 -32.06
C VAL A 86 29.85 20.17 -31.68
N GLU A 87 29.78 20.73 -30.47
CA GLU A 87 28.64 21.56 -30.05
C GLU A 87 28.62 22.91 -30.76
N SER A 88 29.79 23.55 -30.87
CA SER A 88 29.92 24.87 -31.48
C SER A 88 29.84 24.85 -33.00
N ASN A 89 30.18 23.73 -33.63
CA ASN A 89 30.30 23.60 -35.07
C ASN A 89 29.94 22.16 -35.53
N PRO A 90 28.64 21.81 -35.53
CA PRO A 90 28.19 20.51 -36.03
C PRO A 90 28.36 20.39 -37.55
N PRO A 91 28.44 19.17 -38.11
CA PRO A 91 28.50 18.97 -39.56
C PRO A 91 27.21 19.48 -40.23
N GLU A 92 27.33 19.99 -41.46
CA GLU A 92 26.18 20.45 -42.22
C GLU A 92 25.21 19.29 -42.49
N ALA A 93 23.90 19.56 -42.39
CA ALA A 93 22.87 18.52 -42.55
C ALA A 93 22.86 17.83 -43.92
N THR A 94 23.44 18.49 -44.93
CA THR A 94 23.61 17.94 -46.30
C THR A 94 24.81 17.02 -46.44
N ASP A 95 25.79 17.09 -45.53
CA ASP A 95 26.97 16.23 -45.55
C ASP A 95 26.75 14.98 -44.69
N ILE A 96 26.05 14.01 -45.30
CA ILE A 96 25.69 12.73 -44.69
C ILE A 96 26.96 11.98 -44.22
N ILE A 97 28.04 12.05 -44.99
CA ILE A 97 29.28 11.31 -44.69
C ILE A 97 29.97 11.90 -43.46
N MET A 98 30.10 13.23 -43.39
CA MET A 98 30.67 13.87 -42.20
C MET A 98 29.80 13.66 -40.96
N ALA A 99 28.48 13.70 -41.10
CA ALA A 99 27.56 13.39 -40.01
C ALA A 99 27.75 11.96 -39.48
N GLU A 100 27.94 10.99 -40.36
CA GLU A 100 28.19 9.58 -39.99
C GLU A 100 29.54 9.38 -39.30
N VAL A 101 30.59 10.03 -39.78
CA VAL A 101 31.92 10.03 -39.14
C VAL A 101 31.81 10.60 -37.73
N TYR A 102 31.17 11.77 -37.56
CA TYR A 102 31.02 12.41 -36.26
C TYR A 102 30.25 11.51 -35.27
N ARG A 103 29.15 10.89 -35.70
CA ARG A 103 28.36 9.95 -34.88
C ARG A 103 29.13 8.67 -34.51
N SER A 104 30.13 8.29 -35.29
CA SER A 104 30.89 7.06 -35.07
C SER A 104 32.18 7.27 -34.26
N THR A 105 32.81 8.45 -34.35
CA THR A 105 34.14 8.68 -33.78
C THR A 105 34.21 9.78 -32.71
N LEU A 106 33.36 10.80 -32.79
CA LEU A 106 33.48 12.00 -31.94
C LEU A 106 32.33 12.15 -30.95
N ALA A 107 31.12 11.79 -31.34
CA ALA A 107 29.94 11.81 -30.49
C ALA A 107 29.58 10.39 -30.01
N TYR A 108 29.05 10.27 -28.80
CA TYR A 108 28.59 9.01 -28.24
C TYR A 108 27.44 9.23 -27.27
N GLY A 109 26.62 8.20 -27.09
CA GLY A 109 25.58 8.19 -26.07
C GLY A 109 26.12 7.77 -24.72
N LYS A 110 25.62 8.40 -23.66
CA LYS A 110 25.90 8.03 -22.27
C LYS A 110 24.57 7.80 -21.57
N ALA A 111 24.48 6.71 -20.81
CA ALA A 111 23.35 6.48 -19.92
C ALA A 111 23.85 6.38 -18.47
N ASN A 112 23.10 7.00 -17.56
CA ASN A 112 23.28 6.76 -16.13
C ASN A 112 22.28 5.68 -15.70
N VAL A 113 22.77 4.67 -14.99
CA VAL A 113 21.96 3.57 -14.49
C VAL A 113 22.14 3.43 -12.98
N ALA A 114 21.04 3.31 -12.24
CA ALA A 114 21.07 3.11 -10.81
C ALA A 114 21.02 1.60 -10.49
N PRO A 115 22.05 1.03 -9.85
CA PRO A 115 22.05 -0.38 -9.46
C PRO A 115 21.14 -0.58 -8.24
N MET A 116 20.16 -1.46 -8.38
CA MET A 116 19.11 -1.68 -7.37
C MET A 116 19.35 -2.96 -6.59
N LEU A 117 19.57 -4.07 -7.32
CA LEU A 117 19.75 -5.40 -6.76
C LEU A 117 20.93 -6.12 -7.42
N VAL A 118 21.50 -7.08 -6.71
CA VAL A 118 22.52 -8.00 -7.22
C VAL A 118 22.07 -9.43 -7.04
N LEU A 119 22.17 -10.21 -8.11
CA LEU A 119 22.00 -11.66 -8.09
C LEU A 119 23.39 -12.30 -8.14
N GLU A 120 23.72 -13.04 -7.09
CA GLU A 120 24.98 -13.80 -7.01
C GLU A 120 24.84 -15.12 -7.77
N HIS A 121 25.96 -15.65 -8.29
CA HIS A 121 25.96 -16.94 -8.96
C HIS A 121 25.42 -18.04 -8.02
N GLY A 122 24.48 -18.85 -8.53
CA GLY A 122 23.84 -19.91 -7.76
C GLY A 122 22.85 -19.45 -6.68
N SER A 123 22.58 -18.15 -6.57
CA SER A 123 21.55 -17.61 -5.68
C SER A 123 20.24 -17.42 -6.44
N GLU A 124 19.13 -17.88 -5.86
CA GLU A 124 17.78 -17.62 -6.39
C GLU A 124 17.24 -16.27 -5.92
N GLU A 125 17.69 -15.78 -4.76
CA GLU A 125 17.20 -14.52 -4.20
C GLU A 125 18.11 -13.33 -4.54
N PRO A 126 17.54 -12.20 -5.01
CA PRO A 126 18.27 -10.96 -5.21
C PRO A 126 18.56 -10.27 -3.87
N LYS A 127 19.72 -9.61 -3.76
CA LYS A 127 20.14 -8.85 -2.57
C LYS A 127 20.34 -7.36 -2.89
N PRO A 128 20.17 -6.46 -1.91
CA PRO A 128 20.54 -5.06 -2.08
C PRO A 128 22.01 -4.92 -2.48
N VAL A 129 22.28 -4.03 -3.43
CA VAL A 129 23.63 -3.79 -3.95
C VAL A 129 24.50 -3.12 -2.87
N LYS A 130 25.67 -3.71 -2.61
CA LYS A 130 26.70 -3.15 -1.71
C LYS A 130 28.04 -2.90 -2.40
N THR A 131 28.16 -3.32 -3.65
CA THR A 131 29.38 -3.25 -4.46
C THR A 131 28.99 -2.86 -5.88
N ILE A 132 29.93 -2.35 -6.66
CA ILE A 132 29.67 -1.98 -8.07
C ILE A 132 30.36 -2.98 -9.03
N PRO A 133 29.86 -3.13 -10.27
CA PRO A 133 30.54 -3.88 -11.30
C PRO A 133 31.89 -3.23 -11.69
N ALA A 134 32.78 -4.03 -12.26
CA ALA A 134 34.06 -3.54 -12.75
C ALA A 134 33.91 -2.64 -13.99
N HIS A 135 34.94 -1.85 -14.28
CA HIS A 135 35.04 -1.15 -15.56
C HIS A 135 34.92 -2.16 -16.70
N PHE A 136 34.30 -1.70 -17.78
CA PHE A 136 34.05 -2.43 -19.00
C PHE A 136 33.11 -3.64 -18.89
N SER A 137 32.39 -3.76 -17.77
CA SER A 137 31.29 -4.73 -17.66
C SER A 137 30.22 -4.46 -18.71
N VAL A 138 29.70 -5.52 -19.33
CA VAL A 138 28.69 -5.42 -20.39
C VAL A 138 27.33 -5.10 -19.78
N VAL A 139 26.59 -4.21 -20.44
CA VAL A 139 25.22 -3.83 -20.08
C VAL A 139 24.27 -4.32 -21.17
N VAL A 140 23.26 -5.08 -20.76
CA VAL A 140 22.21 -5.62 -21.64
C VAL A 140 20.83 -5.16 -21.19
N GLN A 141 19.87 -5.06 -22.11
CA GLN A 141 18.47 -4.81 -21.74
C GLN A 141 17.96 -5.98 -20.92
N ALA A 142 17.25 -5.71 -19.82
CA ALA A 142 16.61 -6.77 -19.07
C ALA A 142 15.49 -7.39 -19.92
N ASN A 143 15.46 -8.71 -19.99
CA ASN A 143 14.34 -9.45 -20.59
C ASN A 143 13.32 -9.85 -19.51
N GLU A 144 12.23 -10.49 -19.91
CA GLU A 144 11.18 -10.95 -18.99
C GLU A 144 11.73 -11.90 -17.90
N GLU A 145 12.67 -12.79 -18.25
CA GLU A 145 13.28 -13.72 -17.29
C GLU A 145 14.13 -13.01 -16.23
N ASP A 146 14.88 -11.98 -16.62
CA ASP A 146 15.67 -11.17 -15.70
C ASP A 146 14.78 -10.43 -14.69
N VAL A 147 13.63 -9.92 -15.16
CA VAL A 147 12.65 -9.26 -14.29
C VAL A 147 11.94 -10.29 -13.40
N ALA A 148 11.58 -11.46 -13.92
CA ALA A 148 10.96 -12.53 -13.15
C ALA A 148 11.88 -13.11 -12.06
N LYS A 149 13.21 -13.09 -12.25
CA LYS A 149 14.18 -13.45 -11.18
C LYS A 149 14.17 -12.47 -10.00
N VAL A 150 13.69 -11.24 -10.22
CA VAL A 150 13.62 -10.21 -9.18
C VAL A 150 12.23 -10.15 -8.54
N PHE A 151 11.18 -10.17 -9.34
CA PHE A 151 9.80 -9.95 -8.90
C PHE A 151 8.97 -11.25 -8.80
N GLY A 152 9.54 -12.39 -9.18
CA GLY A 152 8.83 -13.66 -9.29
C GLY A 152 8.02 -13.78 -10.58
N LYS A 153 7.70 -15.02 -10.96
CA LYS A 153 6.69 -15.30 -12.00
C LYS A 153 5.31 -15.30 -11.35
N ALA A 154 4.27 -14.99 -12.12
CA ALA A 154 2.91 -15.04 -11.60
C ALA A 154 2.54 -16.46 -11.16
N ASP A 155 2.21 -16.63 -9.89
CA ASP A 155 1.83 -17.90 -9.27
C ASP A 155 0.83 -17.66 -8.12
N SER A 156 0.68 -18.61 -7.18
CA SER A 156 -0.22 -18.47 -6.04
C SER A 156 0.20 -17.39 -5.04
N ASP A 157 1.50 -17.08 -4.98
CA ASP A 157 2.10 -16.20 -3.97
C ASP A 157 2.50 -14.85 -4.58
N HIS A 158 2.79 -14.82 -5.89
CA HIS A 158 3.19 -13.66 -6.66
C HIS A 158 2.02 -13.11 -7.49
N PHE A 159 1.43 -12.02 -7.01
CA PHE A 159 0.29 -11.38 -7.63
C PHE A 159 0.72 -10.29 -8.62
N TYR A 160 0.20 -10.36 -9.84
CA TYR A 160 0.43 -9.37 -10.87
C TYR A 160 -0.17 -8.00 -10.53
N ILE A 161 0.65 -6.95 -10.54
CA ILE A 161 0.21 -5.57 -10.23
C ILE A 161 0.21 -4.63 -11.43
N GLY A 162 0.95 -4.96 -12.49
CA GLY A 162 1.10 -4.10 -13.67
C GLY A 162 2.41 -4.34 -14.40
N ASN A 163 2.66 -3.51 -15.42
CA ASN A 163 3.88 -3.54 -16.22
C ASN A 163 4.67 -2.23 -16.03
N PRO A 164 6.00 -2.25 -16.17
CA PRO A 164 6.78 -1.02 -16.27
C PRO A 164 6.39 -0.26 -17.55
N ILE A 165 6.37 1.07 -17.48
CA ILE A 165 5.92 1.95 -18.59
C ILE A 165 6.70 1.66 -19.88
N GLU A 166 7.99 1.40 -19.78
CA GLU A 166 8.87 1.16 -20.94
C GLU A 166 8.96 -0.32 -21.34
N MET A 167 8.19 -1.20 -20.68
CA MET A 167 8.24 -2.66 -20.84
C MET A 167 6.83 -3.27 -20.77
N ASP A 168 5.96 -2.88 -21.71
CA ASP A 168 4.53 -3.22 -21.75
C ASP A 168 4.18 -4.72 -21.66
N GLN A 169 5.12 -5.62 -21.96
CA GLN A 169 4.90 -7.07 -21.97
C GLN A 169 5.54 -7.77 -20.77
N VAL A 170 6.18 -7.03 -19.85
CA VAL A 170 6.92 -7.62 -18.74
C VAL A 170 6.13 -7.46 -17.45
N PRO A 171 5.54 -8.55 -16.92
CA PRO A 171 4.71 -8.47 -15.73
C PRO A 171 5.55 -8.24 -14.47
N ILE A 172 5.12 -7.27 -13.65
CA ILE A 172 5.60 -7.10 -12.28
C ILE A 172 4.64 -7.79 -11.33
N ASN A 173 5.18 -8.72 -10.56
CA ASN A 173 4.46 -9.46 -9.54
C ASN A 173 4.95 -9.04 -8.15
N VAL A 174 4.06 -9.11 -7.17
CA VAL A 174 4.35 -8.84 -5.77
C VAL A 174 4.09 -10.10 -4.97
N ASN A 175 5.08 -10.53 -4.20
CA ASN A 175 4.91 -11.61 -3.24
C ASN A 175 3.97 -11.15 -2.11
N LEU A 176 2.74 -11.65 -2.11
CA LEU A 176 1.71 -11.22 -1.17
C LEU A 176 1.97 -11.72 0.24
N ASP A 177 2.57 -12.90 0.42
CA ASP A 177 2.92 -13.43 1.75
C ASP A 177 3.88 -12.48 2.48
N ARG A 178 4.95 -12.08 1.79
CA ARG A 178 5.89 -11.09 2.34
C ARG A 178 5.28 -9.71 2.51
N PHE A 179 4.32 -9.34 1.66
CA PHE A 179 3.63 -8.05 1.73
C PHE A 179 2.75 -7.92 2.97
N ILE A 180 2.05 -9.00 3.36
CA ILE A 180 1.16 -9.00 4.53
C ILE A 180 1.89 -9.15 5.89
N GLU A 181 3.12 -9.65 5.88
CA GLU A 181 3.93 -9.84 7.10
C GLU A 181 4.36 -8.52 7.78
N ARG A 182 4.37 -7.41 7.04
CA ARG A 182 4.91 -6.12 7.50
C ARG A 182 4.01 -4.96 7.13
N SER A 183 4.14 -3.87 7.89
CA SER A 183 3.48 -2.61 7.55
C SER A 183 3.97 -2.11 6.19
N SER A 184 3.02 -1.87 5.29
CA SER A 184 3.25 -1.35 3.95
C SER A 184 2.60 0.02 3.78
N GLY A 185 3.18 0.87 2.95
CA GLY A 185 2.67 2.21 2.68
C GLY A 185 2.59 2.49 1.18
N VAL A 186 1.42 2.93 0.72
CA VAL A 186 1.20 3.38 -0.66
C VAL A 186 1.16 4.90 -0.67
N PHE A 187 2.17 5.52 -1.27
CA PHE A 187 2.33 6.97 -1.33
C PHE A 187 2.14 7.50 -2.75
N GLY A 188 1.48 8.65 -2.88
CA GLY A 188 1.25 9.30 -4.15
C GLY A 188 0.54 10.63 -3.97
N LYS A 189 0.70 11.55 -4.94
CA LYS A 189 -0.10 12.78 -4.97
C LYS A 189 -1.55 12.43 -5.36
N SER A 190 -2.48 13.34 -5.09
CA SER A 190 -3.85 13.16 -5.58
C SER A 190 -3.85 13.01 -7.11
N GLY A 191 -4.69 12.11 -7.63
CA GLY A 191 -4.79 11.82 -9.06
C GLY A 191 -3.69 10.92 -9.64
N THR A 192 -2.65 10.52 -8.88
CA THR A 192 -1.56 9.68 -9.42
C THR A 192 -1.84 8.17 -9.39
N GLY A 193 -3.10 7.75 -9.16
CA GLY A 193 -3.48 6.34 -9.13
C GLY A 193 -3.26 5.61 -7.79
N LYS A 194 -3.11 6.32 -6.68
CA LYS A 194 -2.97 5.75 -5.32
C LYS A 194 -4.09 4.74 -4.98
N SER A 195 -5.35 5.16 -5.08
CA SER A 195 -6.49 4.29 -4.79
C SER A 195 -6.60 3.12 -5.76
N PHE A 196 -6.15 3.29 -7.01
CA PHE A 196 -6.12 2.22 -8.02
C PHE A 196 -5.14 1.11 -7.65
N ILE A 197 -3.88 1.45 -7.39
CA ILE A 197 -2.88 0.44 -7.04
C ILE A 197 -3.19 -0.23 -5.70
N THR A 198 -3.69 0.54 -4.71
CA THR A 198 -4.14 -0.01 -3.42
C THR A 198 -5.27 -1.01 -3.62
N ARG A 199 -6.30 -0.68 -4.41
CA ARG A 199 -7.41 -1.60 -4.68
C ARG A 199 -6.94 -2.86 -5.42
N THR A 200 -6.00 -2.73 -6.35
CA THR A 200 -5.39 -3.88 -7.04
C THR A 200 -4.69 -4.81 -6.05
N LEU A 201 -3.87 -4.27 -5.13
CA LEU A 201 -3.21 -5.05 -4.09
C LEU A 201 -4.21 -5.73 -3.15
N LEU A 202 -5.23 -4.99 -2.67
CA LEU A 202 -6.29 -5.55 -1.83
C LEU A 202 -7.07 -6.65 -2.55
N SER A 203 -7.35 -6.47 -3.85
CA SER A 203 -7.98 -7.51 -4.67
C SER A 203 -7.10 -8.76 -4.77
N GLY A 204 -5.78 -8.58 -4.91
CA GLY A 204 -4.83 -9.69 -4.90
C GLY A 204 -4.88 -10.47 -3.59
N ILE A 205 -4.84 -9.77 -2.45
CA ILE A 205 -4.90 -10.38 -1.11
C ILE A 205 -6.20 -11.15 -0.91
N VAL A 206 -7.34 -10.56 -1.25
CA VAL A 206 -8.66 -11.21 -1.12
C VAL A 206 -8.79 -12.41 -2.07
N LYS A 207 -8.32 -12.28 -3.31
CA LYS A 207 -8.41 -13.35 -4.31
C LYS A 207 -7.55 -14.56 -3.95
N SER A 208 -6.39 -14.33 -3.34
CA SER A 208 -5.43 -15.36 -2.94
C SER A 208 -5.68 -15.93 -1.54
N ASP A 209 -6.71 -15.43 -0.84
CA ASP A 209 -7.09 -15.86 0.51
C ASP A 209 -5.92 -15.85 1.52
N LYS A 210 -5.00 -14.88 1.37
CA LYS A 210 -3.80 -14.78 2.20
C LYS A 210 -4.05 -14.04 3.51
N ALA A 211 -4.99 -13.11 3.51
CA ALA A 211 -5.40 -12.34 4.69
C ALA A 211 -6.79 -11.74 4.49
N SER A 212 -7.49 -11.49 5.60
CA SER A 212 -8.66 -10.61 5.61
C SER A 212 -8.24 -9.16 5.83
N CYS A 213 -8.92 -8.25 5.16
CA CYS A 213 -8.65 -6.82 5.24
C CYS A 213 -9.79 -6.10 5.97
N LEU A 214 -9.48 -5.31 7.01
CA LEU A 214 -10.38 -4.29 7.55
C LEU A 214 -9.99 -2.93 6.98
N ILE A 215 -10.79 -2.41 6.07
CA ILE A 215 -10.49 -1.19 5.29
C ILE A 215 -11.32 -0.04 5.82
N PHE A 216 -10.66 1.00 6.33
CA PHE A 216 -11.30 2.25 6.73
C PHE A 216 -11.41 3.19 5.53
N ASP A 217 -12.52 3.08 4.79
CA ASP A 217 -12.77 3.76 3.52
C ASP A 217 -13.42 5.14 3.74
N MET A 218 -12.58 6.15 3.94
CA MET A 218 -13.00 7.51 4.27
C MET A 218 -13.58 8.22 3.05
N HIS A 219 -13.04 7.95 1.85
CA HIS A 219 -13.46 8.57 0.61
C HIS A 219 -14.49 7.76 -0.20
N ASN A 220 -14.84 6.55 0.25
CA ASN A 220 -15.69 5.59 -0.45
C ASN A 220 -15.09 5.14 -1.81
N ASP A 221 -13.77 4.94 -1.83
CA ASP A 221 -12.98 4.58 -3.03
C ASP A 221 -12.95 3.06 -3.28
N TYR A 222 -13.26 2.25 -2.26
CA TYR A 222 -13.02 0.80 -2.26
C TYR A 222 -14.30 -0.05 -2.23
N GLY A 223 -15.42 0.46 -1.72
CA GLY A 223 -16.68 -0.28 -1.55
C GLY A 223 -17.33 -0.75 -2.86
N TRP A 224 -18.29 0.04 -3.38
CA TRP A 224 -19.09 -0.33 -4.56
C TRP A 224 -18.43 0.01 -5.89
N ALA A 225 -18.31 1.30 -6.21
CA ALA A 225 -17.71 1.79 -7.45
C ALA A 225 -17.22 3.23 -7.29
N ILE A 226 -16.15 3.57 -8.02
CA ILE A 226 -15.58 4.91 -8.07
C ILE A 226 -15.73 5.49 -9.46
N LYS A 227 -16.09 6.78 -9.54
CA LYS A 227 -16.04 7.54 -10.79
C LYS A 227 -14.78 8.38 -10.81
N ASN A 228 -14.03 8.32 -11.90
CA ASN A 228 -12.92 9.25 -12.10
C ASN A 228 -13.42 10.64 -12.52
N GLU A 229 -12.49 11.59 -12.63
CA GLU A 229 -12.76 12.98 -13.05
C GLU A 229 -13.44 13.07 -14.44
N HIS A 230 -13.27 12.05 -15.28
CA HIS A 230 -13.85 11.96 -16.62
C HIS A 230 -15.20 11.24 -16.64
N GLY A 231 -15.78 10.94 -15.47
CA GLY A 231 -17.04 10.23 -15.32
C GLY A 231 -16.99 8.73 -15.62
N ARG A 232 -15.81 8.18 -15.92
CA ARG A 232 -15.62 6.74 -16.13
C ARG A 232 -15.67 6.04 -14.78
N GLU A 233 -16.51 5.01 -14.72
CA GLU A 233 -16.71 4.20 -13.52
C GLU A 233 -15.75 3.01 -13.50
N TYR A 234 -15.21 2.73 -12.32
CA TYR A 234 -14.34 1.60 -12.04
C TYR A 234 -14.89 0.81 -10.86
N LYS A 235 -14.82 -0.51 -10.99
CA LYS A 235 -15.34 -1.46 -10.00
C LYS A 235 -14.62 -1.31 -8.65
N GLY A 236 -15.38 -1.24 -7.57
CA GLY A 236 -14.90 -1.44 -6.21
C GLY A 236 -14.78 -2.92 -5.85
N LEU A 237 -14.34 -3.23 -4.64
CA LEU A 237 -14.13 -4.60 -4.17
C LEU A 237 -15.43 -5.39 -4.12
N GLN A 238 -16.55 -4.78 -3.72
CA GLN A 238 -17.84 -5.47 -3.62
C GLN A 238 -18.44 -5.82 -5.01
N GLN A 239 -17.94 -5.21 -6.09
CA GLN A 239 -18.29 -5.59 -7.47
C GLN A 239 -17.36 -6.65 -8.06
N LEU A 240 -16.20 -6.88 -7.44
CA LEU A 240 -15.20 -7.85 -7.89
C LEU A 240 -15.32 -9.19 -7.15
N PHE A 241 -15.86 -9.17 -5.94
CA PHE A 241 -15.93 -10.32 -5.05
C PHE A 241 -17.35 -10.52 -4.51
N ASP A 242 -17.70 -11.77 -4.23
CA ASP A 242 -18.99 -12.11 -3.64
C ASP A 242 -19.05 -11.76 -2.15
N ALA A 243 -20.26 -11.80 -1.59
CA ALA A 243 -20.54 -11.49 -0.18
C ALA A 243 -19.89 -12.47 0.82
N HIS A 244 -19.32 -13.59 0.34
CA HIS A 244 -18.54 -14.51 1.16
C HIS A 244 -17.05 -14.13 1.25
N GLN A 245 -16.61 -13.11 0.53
CA GLN A 245 -15.22 -12.64 0.52
C GLN A 245 -15.10 -11.17 0.92
N VAL A 246 -16.05 -10.32 0.50
CA VAL A 246 -16.05 -8.88 0.81
C VAL A 246 -17.41 -8.45 1.31
N ASN A 247 -17.44 -7.73 2.43
CA ASN A 247 -18.64 -7.09 2.98
C ASN A 247 -18.43 -5.59 3.12
N VAL A 248 -19.45 -4.82 2.77
CA VAL A 248 -19.46 -3.36 2.98
C VAL A 248 -20.32 -3.04 4.19
N ILE A 249 -19.73 -2.41 5.19
CA ILE A 249 -20.42 -1.93 6.40
C ILE A 249 -20.36 -0.41 6.38
N THR A 250 -21.49 0.25 6.63
CA THR A 250 -21.58 1.72 6.55
C THR A 250 -21.91 2.34 7.91
N LEU A 251 -21.36 3.54 8.16
CA LEU A 251 -21.80 4.41 9.26
C LEU A 251 -23.10 5.17 8.95
N ASP A 252 -23.51 5.18 7.69
CA ASP A 252 -24.58 6.00 7.17
C ASP A 252 -25.43 5.23 6.14
N PRO A 253 -26.30 4.32 6.62
CA PRO A 253 -27.11 3.47 5.75
C PRO A 253 -28.08 4.27 4.87
N GLU A 254 -28.57 5.42 5.33
CA GLU A 254 -29.53 6.25 4.58
C GLU A 254 -28.89 6.81 3.30
N THR A 255 -27.69 7.39 3.40
CA THR A 255 -26.98 7.90 2.22
C THR A 255 -26.49 6.78 1.31
N SER A 256 -26.02 5.65 1.86
CA SER A 256 -25.63 4.49 1.04
C SER A 256 -26.82 3.96 0.22
N GLN A 257 -28.01 3.85 0.82
CA GLN A 257 -29.24 3.45 0.12
C GLN A 257 -29.66 4.46 -0.94
N ALA A 258 -29.61 5.76 -0.63
CA ALA A 258 -29.96 6.83 -1.58
C ALA A 258 -29.07 6.84 -2.83
N ARG A 259 -27.80 6.39 -2.71
CA ARG A 259 -26.87 6.24 -3.83
C ARG A 259 -27.08 4.95 -4.63
N GLY A 260 -27.95 4.06 -4.18
CA GLY A 260 -28.14 2.73 -4.77
C GLY A 260 -26.97 1.78 -4.50
N ASN A 261 -26.07 2.12 -3.58
CA ASN A 261 -24.94 1.27 -3.22
C ASN A 261 -25.41 0.15 -2.29
N ARG A 262 -25.01 -1.08 -2.61
CA ARG A 262 -25.25 -2.22 -1.74
C ARG A 262 -24.38 -2.09 -0.48
N HIS A 263 -24.97 -2.32 0.69
CA HIS A 263 -24.25 -2.51 1.94
C HIS A 263 -24.77 -3.78 2.61
N ASP A 264 -23.90 -4.46 3.34
CA ASP A 264 -24.17 -5.75 4.00
C ASP A 264 -24.42 -5.58 5.52
N GLY A 265 -24.40 -4.33 6.01
CA GLY A 265 -24.73 -3.98 7.39
C GLY A 265 -24.44 -2.52 7.73
N ALA A 266 -24.84 -2.09 8.93
CA ALA A 266 -24.56 -0.77 9.47
C ALA A 266 -23.81 -0.88 10.80
N LEU A 267 -22.82 -0.01 11.03
CA LEU A 267 -22.12 0.05 12.29
C LEU A 267 -22.88 0.94 13.27
N HIS A 268 -23.27 0.38 14.41
CA HIS A 268 -23.86 1.11 15.53
C HIS A 268 -23.02 0.87 16.79
N ILE A 269 -22.53 1.95 17.40
CA ILE A 269 -21.68 1.89 18.59
C ILE A 269 -22.50 2.40 19.79
N PRO A 270 -22.70 1.56 20.82
CA PRO A 270 -23.38 2.02 22.03
C PRO A 270 -22.46 2.94 22.85
N TYR A 271 -23.00 4.03 23.41
CA TYR A 271 -22.23 4.94 24.28
C TYR A 271 -21.53 4.22 25.43
N ASP A 272 -22.17 3.20 25.99
CA ASP A 272 -21.67 2.44 27.13
C ASP A 272 -20.44 1.57 26.80
N ALA A 273 -20.21 1.28 25.51
CA ALA A 273 -19.04 0.54 25.06
C ALA A 273 -17.79 1.42 24.96
N ILE A 274 -17.92 2.74 24.91
CA ILE A 274 -16.81 3.66 24.68
C ILE A 274 -15.97 3.80 25.96
N GLU A 275 -14.65 3.75 25.80
CA GLU A 275 -13.66 3.90 26.86
C GLU A 275 -12.90 5.23 26.72
N PRO A 276 -12.35 5.80 27.80
CA PRO A 276 -11.53 7.02 27.74
C PRO A 276 -10.39 6.94 26.74
N GLU A 277 -9.74 5.78 26.62
CA GLU A 277 -8.66 5.48 25.69
C GLU A 277 -9.10 5.62 24.22
N ASP A 278 -10.37 5.33 23.92
CA ASP A 278 -10.94 5.51 22.58
C ASP A 278 -10.91 6.99 22.18
N ILE A 279 -11.03 7.91 23.14
CA ILE A 279 -11.07 9.36 22.96
C ILE A 279 -9.70 10.02 23.18
N ALA A 280 -8.89 9.48 24.09
CA ALA A 280 -7.59 10.04 24.45
C ALA A 280 -6.65 10.13 23.24
N MET A 281 -6.70 9.16 22.33
CA MET A 281 -5.93 9.20 21.07
C MET A 281 -6.38 10.32 20.11
N LEU A 282 -7.59 10.86 20.29
CA LEU A 282 -8.08 12.03 19.55
C LEU A 282 -7.83 13.35 20.28
N ALA A 283 -7.08 13.37 21.37
CA ALA A 283 -6.91 14.58 22.18
C ALA A 283 -6.42 15.77 21.34
N GLY A 284 -5.48 15.57 20.41
CA GLY A 284 -5.03 16.63 19.49
C GLY A 284 -6.16 17.17 18.61
N VAL A 285 -6.92 16.27 17.97
CA VAL A 285 -8.02 16.63 17.05
C VAL A 285 -9.20 17.28 17.78
N LEU A 286 -9.54 16.80 18.97
CA LEU A 286 -10.57 17.38 19.83
C LEU A 286 -10.04 18.57 20.65
N THR A 287 -8.76 18.92 20.50
CA THR A 287 -8.05 19.97 21.26
C THR A 287 -8.09 19.79 22.78
N LEU A 288 -8.19 18.55 23.28
CA LEU A 288 -8.30 18.25 24.71
C LEU A 288 -6.97 18.51 25.43
N SER A 289 -7.01 19.17 26.57
CA SER A 289 -5.85 19.29 27.46
C SER A 289 -5.64 17.99 28.25
N GLU A 290 -4.43 17.78 28.79
CA GLU A 290 -4.14 16.63 29.67
C GLU A 290 -5.11 16.56 30.87
N VAL A 291 -5.45 17.72 31.44
CA VAL A 291 -6.43 17.82 32.53
C VAL A 291 -7.82 17.34 32.07
N GLN A 292 -8.21 17.65 30.83
CA GLN A 292 -9.48 17.19 30.27
C GLN A 292 -9.45 15.67 30.01
N VAL A 293 -8.34 15.13 29.49
CA VAL A 293 -8.16 13.68 29.29
C VAL A 293 -8.24 12.94 30.63
N ASN A 294 -7.52 13.40 31.66
CA ASN A 294 -7.56 12.81 33.00
C ASN A 294 -8.95 12.85 33.61
N ALA A 295 -9.73 13.91 33.35
CA ALA A 295 -11.12 13.99 33.77
C ALA A 295 -12.00 12.90 33.11
N LEU A 296 -11.74 12.49 31.86
CA LEU A 296 -12.46 11.38 31.22
C LEU A 296 -12.23 10.06 31.98
N TYR A 297 -10.99 9.77 32.36
CA TYR A 297 -10.66 8.59 33.18
C TYR A 297 -11.29 8.66 34.56
N PHE A 298 -11.31 9.84 35.19
CA PHE A 298 -12.01 10.05 36.45
C PHE A 298 -13.52 9.74 36.31
N LEU A 299 -14.18 10.32 35.30
CA LEU A 299 -15.59 10.08 35.02
C LEU A 299 -15.87 8.60 34.75
N ARG A 300 -15.03 7.91 33.98
CA ARG A 300 -15.15 6.46 33.75
C ARG A 300 -15.07 5.65 35.04
N ARG A 301 -14.17 6.01 35.97
CA ARG A 301 -14.03 5.31 37.25
C ARG A 301 -15.23 5.52 38.18
N ARG A 302 -15.80 6.74 38.21
CA ARG A 302 -16.93 7.08 39.09
C ARG A 302 -18.28 6.63 38.53
N LEU A 303 -18.51 6.87 37.23
CA LEU A 303 -19.79 6.63 36.56
C LEU A 303 -19.87 5.27 35.86
N GLY A 304 -18.77 4.52 35.81
CA GLY A 304 -18.69 3.20 35.18
C GLY A 304 -18.96 3.24 33.68
N ARG A 305 -19.66 2.22 33.16
CA ARG A 305 -19.91 2.09 31.71
C ARG A 305 -20.70 3.24 31.11
N LYS A 306 -21.62 3.82 31.90
CA LYS A 306 -22.55 4.88 31.48
C LYS A 306 -21.92 6.27 31.45
N TRP A 307 -20.62 6.41 31.72
CA TRP A 307 -19.95 7.70 31.89
C TRP A 307 -20.18 8.67 30.73
N LEU A 308 -20.02 8.23 29.48
CA LEU A 308 -20.16 9.09 28.31
C LEU A 308 -21.61 9.47 28.06
N ARG A 309 -22.51 8.50 28.26
CA ARG A 309 -23.96 8.72 28.17
C ARG A 309 -24.42 9.76 29.18
N LYS A 310 -24.00 9.66 30.44
CA LYS A 310 -24.30 10.61 31.51
C LYS A 310 -23.68 11.99 31.25
N LEU A 311 -22.42 12.02 30.81
CA LEU A 311 -21.72 13.25 30.42
C LEU A 311 -22.45 14.03 29.32
N LEU A 312 -23.07 13.30 28.39
CA LEU A 312 -23.86 13.84 27.28
C LEU A 312 -25.37 13.89 27.56
N SER A 313 -25.83 13.58 28.77
CA SER A 313 -27.24 13.55 29.12
C SER A 313 -27.75 14.96 29.42
N ASN A 314 -29.01 15.27 29.06
CA ASN A 314 -29.70 16.47 29.53
C ASN A 314 -30.63 16.16 30.72
N ASP A 315 -30.60 14.93 31.25
CA ASP A 315 -31.40 14.53 32.41
C ASP A 315 -30.94 15.25 33.68
N GLU A 316 -31.89 15.78 34.45
CA GLU A 316 -31.61 16.55 35.67
C GLU A 316 -30.86 15.72 36.72
N ASN A 317 -31.11 14.41 36.81
CA ASN A 317 -30.43 13.54 37.76
C ASN A 317 -28.97 13.33 37.37
N ASP A 318 -28.70 13.10 36.08
CA ASP A 318 -27.33 12.92 35.57
C ASP A 318 -26.52 14.23 35.72
N GLN A 319 -27.15 15.39 35.50
CA GLN A 319 -26.51 16.69 35.71
C GLN A 319 -26.24 16.95 37.19
N SER A 320 -27.17 16.59 38.08
CA SER A 320 -26.99 16.72 39.53
C SER A 320 -25.80 15.89 40.04
N GLU A 321 -25.65 14.65 39.57
CA GLU A 321 -24.51 13.79 39.93
C GLU A 321 -23.16 14.37 39.43
N LEU A 322 -23.14 14.98 38.25
CA LEU A 322 -21.95 15.68 37.75
C LEU A 322 -21.62 16.94 38.57
N ASP A 323 -22.64 17.68 38.97
CA ASP A 323 -22.51 18.87 39.82
C ASP A 323 -22.01 18.51 41.23
N GLU A 324 -22.37 17.35 41.77
CA GLU A 324 -21.83 16.85 43.04
C GLU A 324 -20.29 16.68 42.98
N PHE A 325 -19.75 16.12 41.88
CA PHE A 325 -18.30 16.02 41.71
C PHE A 325 -17.62 17.40 41.62
N VAL A 326 -18.32 18.39 41.09
CA VAL A 326 -17.82 19.77 41.04
C VAL A 326 -17.84 20.41 42.44
N GLN A 327 -18.90 20.20 43.21
CA GLN A 327 -19.03 20.74 44.58
C GLN A 327 -18.02 20.12 45.54
N GLN A 328 -17.73 18.82 45.39
CA GLN A 328 -16.74 18.11 46.21
C GLN A 328 -15.28 18.48 45.86
N GLY A 329 -15.05 19.23 44.78
CA GLY A 329 -13.71 19.60 44.32
C GLY A 329 -12.98 18.50 43.54
N ASP A 330 -13.65 17.37 43.29
CA ASP A 330 -13.13 16.24 42.51
C ASP A 330 -13.01 16.58 41.01
N LEU A 331 -13.86 17.50 40.52
CA LEU A 331 -13.88 17.94 39.12
C LEU A 331 -13.96 19.46 39.00
N ILE A 332 -13.11 20.05 38.17
CA ILE A 332 -13.13 21.50 37.93
C ILE A 332 -14.30 21.86 37.02
N LYS A 333 -15.20 22.76 37.45
CA LYS A 333 -16.37 23.23 36.67
C LYS A 333 -16.03 23.66 35.24
N GLY A 334 -14.96 24.44 35.10
CA GLY A 334 -14.49 24.91 33.80
C GLY A 334 -14.03 23.76 32.88
N THR A 335 -13.40 22.73 33.46
CA THR A 335 -12.97 21.52 32.74
C THR A 335 -14.17 20.71 32.26
N LEU A 336 -15.15 20.44 33.14
CA LEU A 336 -16.38 19.72 32.79
C LEU A 336 -17.13 20.41 31.65
N GLY A 337 -17.38 21.72 31.78
CA GLY A 337 -18.09 22.49 30.76
C GLY A 337 -17.32 22.54 29.43
N ALA A 338 -15.99 22.56 29.46
CA ALA A 338 -15.18 22.51 28.25
C ALA A 338 -15.24 21.13 27.56
N ILE A 339 -15.25 20.04 28.33
CA ILE A 339 -15.44 18.68 27.81
C ILE A 339 -16.81 18.56 27.16
N GLN A 340 -17.89 18.94 27.86
CA GLN A 340 -19.25 18.86 27.34
C GLN A 340 -19.40 19.61 26.01
N ARG A 341 -18.90 20.85 25.91
CA ARG A 341 -18.92 21.61 24.64
C ARG A 341 -18.17 20.92 23.50
N LYS A 342 -16.99 20.35 23.77
CA LYS A 342 -16.20 19.64 22.76
C LYS A 342 -16.84 18.32 22.35
N PHE A 343 -17.57 17.68 23.25
CA PHE A 343 -18.20 16.38 23.03
C PHE A 343 -19.56 16.49 22.34
N GLU A 344 -20.10 17.69 22.11
CA GLU A 344 -21.28 17.92 21.27
C GLU A 344 -21.16 17.29 19.87
N ILE A 345 -19.94 17.13 19.36
CA ILE A 345 -19.71 16.43 18.09
C ILE A 345 -20.19 14.98 18.12
N PHE A 346 -20.04 14.27 19.25
CA PHE A 346 -20.50 12.89 19.40
C PHE A 346 -22.03 12.78 19.34
N ARG A 347 -22.78 13.81 19.79
CA ARG A 347 -24.24 13.84 19.65
C ARG A 347 -24.70 13.91 18.19
N ARG A 348 -23.86 14.46 17.30
CA ARG A 348 -24.13 14.55 15.85
C ARG A 348 -23.72 13.29 15.09
N MET A 349 -23.03 12.35 15.73
CA MET A 349 -22.65 11.07 15.14
C MET A 349 -23.82 10.10 15.25
N GLY A 350 -24.64 10.01 14.21
CA GLY A 350 -25.84 9.17 14.17
C GLY A 350 -25.58 7.67 14.33
N PHE A 351 -24.35 7.21 14.12
CA PHE A 351 -23.92 5.83 14.39
C PHE A 351 -23.70 5.55 15.89
N LEU A 352 -23.65 6.58 16.76
CA LEU A 352 -23.65 6.42 18.21
C LEU A 352 -25.07 6.29 18.74
N LYS A 353 -25.35 5.20 19.44
CA LYS A 353 -26.70 4.87 19.94
C LYS A 353 -26.69 4.63 21.45
N THR A 354 -27.83 4.82 22.10
CA THR A 354 -27.99 4.54 23.53
C THR A 354 -28.07 3.05 23.81
N ASN A 355 -28.85 2.33 22.99
CA ASN A 355 -29.02 0.88 23.08
C ASN A 355 -28.75 0.28 21.70
N VAL A 356 -27.93 -0.77 21.66
CA VAL A 356 -27.67 -1.58 20.48
C VAL A 356 -27.88 -3.04 20.90
N SER A 357 -28.68 -3.80 20.16
CA SER A 357 -29.01 -5.19 20.48
C SER A 357 -27.92 -6.18 20.10
N GLU A 358 -27.08 -5.84 19.12
CA GLU A 358 -26.06 -6.72 18.57
C GLU A 358 -24.65 -6.20 18.88
N ASP A 359 -23.75 -7.09 19.29
CA ASP A 359 -22.31 -6.78 19.36
C ASP A 359 -21.73 -6.84 17.95
N ILE A 360 -21.87 -5.74 17.23
CA ILE A 360 -21.33 -5.61 15.87
C ILE A 360 -19.83 -5.86 15.84
N VAL A 361 -19.08 -5.54 16.90
CA VAL A 361 -17.63 -5.74 16.93
C VAL A 361 -17.29 -7.22 16.95
N GLU A 362 -18.05 -8.02 17.69
CA GLU A 362 -17.94 -9.48 17.65
C GLU A 362 -18.28 -10.02 16.26
N THR A 363 -19.36 -9.56 15.65
CA THR A 363 -19.73 -9.96 14.28
C THR A 363 -18.65 -9.61 13.25
N LEU A 364 -18.08 -8.40 13.32
CA LEU A 364 -16.97 -8.00 12.44
C LEU A 364 -15.75 -8.88 12.66
N PHE A 365 -15.38 -9.16 13.92
CA PHE A 365 -14.25 -10.02 14.23
C PHE A 365 -14.46 -11.45 13.70
N GLN A 366 -15.64 -12.03 13.87
CA GLN A 366 -15.95 -13.37 13.37
C GLN A 366 -15.86 -13.44 11.84
N LYS A 367 -16.39 -12.44 11.13
CA LYS A 367 -16.27 -12.33 9.66
C LYS A 367 -14.82 -12.25 9.21
N LEU A 368 -14.02 -11.37 9.83
CA LEU A 368 -12.58 -11.25 9.53
C LEU A 368 -11.83 -12.54 9.84
N ASN A 369 -12.14 -13.20 10.96
CA ASN A 369 -11.48 -14.44 11.35
C ASN A 369 -11.88 -15.63 10.45
N SER A 370 -13.01 -15.53 9.74
CA SER A 370 -13.47 -16.53 8.77
C SER A 370 -13.02 -16.25 7.33
N GLY A 371 -12.10 -15.32 7.09
CA GLY A 371 -11.62 -14.98 5.74
C GLY A 371 -12.33 -13.79 5.07
N ILE A 372 -13.41 -13.25 5.63
CA ILE A 372 -14.20 -12.20 4.99
C ILE A 372 -13.58 -10.83 5.24
N SER A 373 -13.19 -10.14 4.17
CA SER A 373 -12.72 -8.75 4.23
C SER A 373 -13.87 -7.77 4.38
N ILE A 374 -13.64 -6.68 5.10
CA ILE A 374 -14.64 -5.68 5.45
C ILE A 374 -14.18 -4.30 4.97
N VAL A 375 -15.01 -3.66 4.15
CA VAL A 375 -14.88 -2.25 3.80
C VAL A 375 -15.82 -1.45 4.70
N LEU A 376 -15.27 -0.56 5.52
CA LEU A 376 -16.03 0.32 6.39
C LEU A 376 -16.16 1.71 5.74
N GLU A 377 -17.34 1.99 5.21
CA GLU A 377 -17.68 3.26 4.57
C GLU A 377 -18.11 4.30 5.60
N PHE A 378 -17.56 5.51 5.47
CA PHE A 378 -17.87 6.61 6.39
C PHE A 378 -19.06 7.47 5.95
N GLY A 379 -19.51 7.39 4.69
CA GLY A 379 -20.67 8.16 4.20
C GLY A 379 -20.53 9.66 4.47
N ILE A 380 -21.55 10.30 5.06
CA ILE A 380 -21.50 11.73 5.45
C ILE A 380 -20.39 12.07 6.46
N TYR A 381 -19.81 11.08 7.14
CA TYR A 381 -18.73 11.29 8.11
C TYR A 381 -17.35 11.28 7.46
N GLY A 382 -17.22 11.10 6.15
CA GLY A 382 -15.93 11.06 5.43
C GLY A 382 -15.09 12.33 5.59
N ASP A 383 -15.74 13.49 5.75
CA ASP A 383 -15.05 14.78 5.99
C ASP A 383 -14.77 15.05 7.48
N SER A 384 -15.28 14.20 8.39
CA SER A 384 -15.13 14.35 9.83
C SER A 384 -13.92 13.57 10.33
N LEU A 385 -12.76 14.25 10.38
CA LEU A 385 -11.55 13.68 10.99
C LEU A 385 -11.78 13.10 12.40
N PRO A 386 -12.53 13.77 13.31
CA PRO A 386 -12.85 13.18 14.61
C PRO A 386 -13.64 11.87 14.52
N ALA A 387 -14.62 11.77 13.62
CA ALA A 387 -15.39 10.53 13.45
C ALA A 387 -14.50 9.41 12.88
N TYR A 388 -13.68 9.75 11.87
CA TYR A 388 -12.73 8.83 11.25
C TYR A 388 -11.77 8.20 12.26
N MET A 389 -11.03 9.04 12.99
CA MET A 389 -10.08 8.57 14.00
C MET A 389 -10.78 7.84 15.15
N PHE A 390 -11.99 8.26 15.53
CA PHE A 390 -12.73 7.65 16.63
C PHE A 390 -13.12 6.22 16.29
N VAL A 391 -13.75 6.01 15.12
CA VAL A 391 -14.18 4.69 14.67
C VAL A 391 -12.97 3.79 14.40
N ALA A 392 -11.92 4.32 13.76
CA ALA A 392 -10.68 3.59 13.51
C ALA A 392 -10.03 3.08 14.81
N ASN A 393 -9.90 3.95 15.81
CA ASN A 393 -9.34 3.59 17.11
C ASN A 393 -10.25 2.60 17.85
N TYR A 394 -11.55 2.89 17.94
CA TYR A 394 -12.53 2.08 18.63
C TYR A 394 -12.54 0.63 18.13
N LEU A 395 -12.59 0.44 16.80
CA LEU A 395 -12.61 -0.88 16.18
C LEU A 395 -11.25 -1.57 16.27
N THR A 396 -10.17 -0.88 15.93
CA THR A 396 -8.81 -1.45 15.93
C THR A 396 -8.42 -1.98 17.31
N ARG A 397 -8.66 -1.22 18.39
CA ARG A 397 -8.36 -1.67 19.77
C ARG A 397 -9.07 -2.97 20.12
N ARG A 398 -10.36 -3.05 19.82
CA ARG A 398 -11.22 -4.19 20.19
C ARG A 398 -10.95 -5.42 19.31
N ILE A 399 -10.74 -5.23 18.02
CA ILE A 399 -10.40 -6.31 17.08
C ILE A 399 -9.00 -6.85 17.41
N HIS A 400 -8.03 -5.97 17.65
CA HIS A 400 -6.69 -6.38 18.06
C HIS A 400 -6.71 -7.19 19.37
N HIS A 401 -7.45 -6.74 20.39
CA HIS A 401 -7.58 -7.49 21.64
C HIS A 401 -8.14 -8.91 21.42
N ARG A 402 -9.19 -9.05 20.59
CA ARG A 402 -9.77 -10.36 20.24
C ARG A 402 -8.81 -11.22 19.43
N TYR A 403 -8.10 -10.62 18.48
CA TYR A 403 -7.10 -11.31 17.67
C TYR A 403 -5.97 -11.88 18.53
N VAL A 404 -5.40 -11.07 19.44
CA VAL A 404 -4.35 -11.51 20.38
C VAL A 404 -4.88 -12.60 21.31
N ALA A 405 -6.10 -12.47 21.83
CA ALA A 405 -6.69 -13.51 22.67
C ALA A 405 -6.86 -14.84 21.92
N THR A 406 -7.26 -14.79 20.65
CA THR A 406 -7.42 -15.99 19.79
C THR A 406 -6.06 -16.60 19.47
N LYS A 407 -5.06 -15.78 19.11
CA LYS A 407 -3.69 -16.22 18.88
C LYS A 407 -3.06 -16.88 20.11
N ASN A 408 -3.29 -16.33 21.29
CA ASN A 408 -2.81 -16.93 22.55
C ASN A 408 -3.46 -18.29 22.83
N LYS A 409 -4.76 -18.45 22.54
CA LYS A 409 -5.44 -19.76 22.66
C LYS A 409 -4.89 -20.78 21.68
N ALA A 410 -4.68 -20.39 20.43
CA ALA A 410 -4.08 -21.25 19.40
C ALA A 410 -2.66 -21.70 19.80
N PHE A 411 -1.84 -20.78 20.30
CA PHE A 411 -0.50 -21.09 20.81
C PHE A 411 -0.53 -22.08 21.98
N GLY A 412 -1.55 -21.99 22.84
CA GLY A 412 -1.82 -22.95 23.90
C GLY A 412 -2.46 -24.27 23.45
N GLN A 413 -2.57 -24.53 22.14
CA GLN A 413 -3.25 -25.68 21.53
C GLN A 413 -4.74 -25.81 21.90
N GLN A 414 -5.40 -24.68 22.20
CA GLN A 414 -6.82 -24.60 22.58
C GLN A 414 -7.65 -23.84 21.54
N GLY A 415 -7.40 -24.08 20.25
CA GLY A 415 -8.13 -23.49 19.13
C GLY A 415 -7.28 -23.38 17.88
N ASP A 416 -7.90 -22.96 16.78
CA ASP A 416 -7.22 -22.75 15.51
C ASP A 416 -6.51 -21.38 15.47
N GLU A 417 -5.46 -21.29 14.64
CA GLU A 417 -4.76 -20.02 14.41
C GLU A 417 -5.71 -19.02 13.74
N PRO A 418 -5.80 -17.77 14.23
CA PRO A 418 -6.67 -16.78 13.60
C PRO A 418 -6.20 -16.46 12.18
N ASN A 419 -7.15 -16.20 11.28
CA ASN A 419 -6.83 -15.80 9.92
C ASN A 419 -5.98 -14.52 9.92
N PRO A 420 -4.88 -14.41 9.13
CA PRO A 420 -4.10 -13.19 9.06
C PRO A 420 -4.98 -11.97 8.77
N LEU A 421 -4.80 -10.91 9.55
CA LEU A 421 -5.61 -9.70 9.48
C LEU A 421 -4.74 -8.49 9.12
N MET A 422 -5.10 -7.81 8.03
CA MET A 422 -4.55 -6.52 7.65
C MET A 422 -5.53 -5.40 7.99
N ILE A 423 -5.05 -4.38 8.69
CA ILE A 423 -5.81 -3.14 8.91
C ILE A 423 -5.33 -2.09 7.91
N VAL A 424 -6.24 -1.60 7.09
CA VAL A 424 -5.95 -0.66 6.00
C VAL A 424 -6.50 0.70 6.37
N ILE A 425 -5.59 1.66 6.54
CA ILE A 425 -5.90 3.02 6.96
C ILE A 425 -5.67 3.96 5.78
N GLU A 426 -6.75 4.57 5.31
CA GLU A 426 -6.69 5.65 4.33
C GLU A 426 -6.21 6.97 4.97
N GLU A 427 -5.44 7.77 4.21
CA GLU A 427 -4.87 9.03 4.70
C GLU A 427 -4.17 8.90 6.07
N ALA A 428 -3.37 7.84 6.25
CA ALA A 428 -2.68 7.49 7.50
C ALA A 428 -1.85 8.63 8.11
N HIS A 429 -1.43 9.61 7.29
CA HIS A 429 -0.76 10.83 7.75
C HIS A 429 -1.61 11.66 8.73
N LYS A 430 -2.93 11.47 8.76
CA LYS A 430 -3.86 12.10 9.71
C LYS A 430 -3.75 11.53 11.14
N PHE A 431 -3.07 10.40 11.32
CA PHE A 431 -2.82 9.76 12.62
C PHE A 431 -1.40 10.00 13.17
N LEU A 432 -0.53 10.63 12.39
CA LEU A 432 0.83 11.04 12.77
C LEU A 432 0.79 12.47 13.31
#